data_AF-A0A1F5MZK6-F1
#
_entry.id   AF-A0A1F5MZK6-F1
#
_cell.length_a   1.000
_cell.length_b   1.000
_cell.length_c   1.000
_cell.angle_alpha   90.00
_cell.angle_beta   90.00
_cell.angle_gamma   90.00
#
_symmetry.space_group_name_H-M   'P 1'
#
loop_
_entity.id
_entity.type
_entity.pdbx_description
1 polymer ?
#
loop_
_entity_poly.entity_id
_entity_poly.type
_entity_poly.pdbx_seq_one_letter_code
_entity_poly.pdbx_strand_id
1 'polypeptide(L)'
;MNAQDLTLNIAVNLNRLSKFALEKRQKRVNQFLEDTDYYVNQLENAPKSDRFNPTFQAFRNKFYQLKKDVILDEYWAEDMLTWANILTHRAKLA
;
A
#
# COMPACT_ATOMS: atom_id res chain seq x y z
N MET A 1 -15.62 6.90 2.00
CA MET A 1 -14.76 6.50 0.84
C MET A 1 -15.16 5.11 0.43
N ASN A 2 -15.28 4.86 -0.87
CA ASN A 2 -15.53 3.51 -1.38
C ASN A 2 -14.20 2.73 -1.49
N ALA A 3 -14.27 1.44 -1.86
CA ALA A 3 -13.09 0.58 -1.98
C ALA A 3 -12.09 1.08 -3.05
N GLN A 4 -12.58 1.68 -4.14
CA GLN A 4 -11.76 2.28 -5.17
C GLN A 4 -10.93 3.46 -4.63
N ASP A 5 -11.56 4.41 -3.93
CA ASP A 5 -10.88 5.57 -3.33
C ASP A 5 -9.83 5.13 -2.31
N LEU A 6 -10.18 4.16 -1.46
CA LEU A 6 -9.28 3.57 -0.47
C LEU A 6 -8.06 2.95 -1.15
N THR A 7 -8.27 2.18 -2.22
CA THR A 7 -7.20 1.55 -2.98
C THR A 7 -6.26 2.58 -3.62
N LEU A 8 -6.81 3.67 -4.16
CA LEU A 8 -6.02 4.75 -4.74
C LEU A 8 -5.22 5.52 -3.68
N ASN A 9 -5.80 5.79 -2.51
CA ASN A 9 -5.09 6.43 -1.41
C ASN A 9 -3.92 5.58 -0.90
N ILE A 10 -4.13 4.27 -0.77
CA ILE A 10 -3.05 3.31 -0.47
C ILE A 10 -1.97 3.41 -1.56
N ALA A 11 -2.34 3.31 -2.84
CA ALA A 11 -1.37 3.35 -3.94
C ALA A 11 -0.53 4.65 -3.95
N VAL A 12 -1.13 5.80 -3.68
CA VAL A 12 -0.42 7.08 -3.55
C VAL A 12 0.57 7.05 -2.38
N ASN A 13 0.17 6.48 -1.24
CA ASN A 13 1.07 6.36 -0.10
C ASN A 13 2.23 5.40 -0.37
N LEU A 14 2.00 4.27 -1.05
CA LEU A 14 3.06 3.34 -1.43
C LEU A 14 4.09 3.98 -2.37
N ASN A 15 3.64 4.80 -3.33
CA ASN A 15 4.54 5.61 -4.17
C ASN A 15 5.43 6.55 -3.32
N ARG A 16 4.85 7.21 -2.31
CA ARG A 16 5.59 8.07 -1.39
C ARG A 16 6.56 7.28 -0.52
N LEU A 17 6.15 6.11 -0.03
CA LEU A 17 6.99 5.21 0.76
C LEU A 17 8.22 4.77 -0.01
N SER A 18 8.05 4.36 -1.28
CA SER A 18 9.16 4.03 -2.17
C SER A 18 10.15 5.19 -2.26
N LYS A 19 9.68 6.39 -2.60
CA LYS A 19 10.53 7.58 -2.68
C LYS A 19 11.26 7.88 -1.37
N PHE A 20 10.55 7.87 -0.25
CA PHE A 20 11.14 8.21 1.06
C PHE A 20 12.09 7.14 1.59
N ALA A 21 11.92 5.88 1.22
CA ALA A 21 12.89 4.83 1.50
C ALA A 21 14.20 5.07 0.77
N LEU A 22 14.16 5.38 -0.53
CA LEU A 22 15.35 5.73 -1.32
C LEU A 22 16.07 6.98 -0.77
N GLU A 23 15.31 7.97 -0.30
CA GLU A 23 15.85 9.18 0.36
C GLU A 23 16.25 8.94 1.83
N LYS A 24 16.13 7.72 2.36
CA LYS A 24 16.41 7.34 3.75
C LYS A 24 15.70 8.20 4.80
N ARG A 25 14.49 8.69 4.50
CA ARG A 25 13.69 9.56 5.37
C ARG A 25 12.82 8.74 6.36
N GLN A 26 13.45 8.10 7.34
CA GLN A 26 12.76 7.20 8.29
C GLN A 26 11.49 7.79 8.93
N LYS A 27 11.52 9.05 9.39
CA LYS A 27 10.35 9.70 10.01
C LYS A 27 9.14 9.77 9.05
N ARG A 28 9.40 10.04 7.76
CA ARG A 28 8.34 10.06 6.74
C ARG A 28 7.85 8.66 6.41
N VAL A 29 8.77 7.69 6.34
CA VAL A 29 8.39 6.29 6.14
C VAL A 29 7.45 5.82 7.24
N ASN A 30 7.79 6.05 8.52
CA ASN A 30 6.94 5.65 9.64
C ASN A 30 5.56 6.30 9.58
N GLN A 31 5.49 7.61 9.33
CA GLN A 31 4.23 8.33 9.16
C GLN A 31 3.36 7.71 8.06
N PHE A 32 3.93 7.49 6.87
CA PHE A 32 3.17 6.95 5.75
C PHE A 32 2.82 5.47 5.91
N LEU A 33 3.57 4.69 6.70
CA LEU A 33 3.19 3.32 7.06
C LEU A 33 1.95 3.31 7.96
N GLU A 34 1.86 4.22 8.92
CA GLU A 34 0.67 4.39 9.79
C GLU A 34 -0.55 4.83 8.96
N ASP A 35 -0.39 5.86 8.12
CA ASP A 35 -1.46 6.33 7.23
C ASP A 35 -1.93 5.22 6.27
N THR A 36 -1.00 4.43 5.73
CA THR A 36 -1.35 3.32 4.84
C THR A 36 -2.08 2.21 5.57
N ASP A 37 -1.63 1.84 6.78
CA ASP A 37 -2.29 0.83 7.59
C ASP A 37 -3.72 1.24 7.99
N TYR A 38 -3.94 2.52 8.28
CA TYR A 38 -5.29 3.05 8.48
C TYR A 38 -6.19 2.79 7.26
N TYR A 39 -5.73 3.11 6.05
CA TYR A 39 -6.51 2.86 4.84
C TYR A 39 -6.68 1.36 4.52
N VAL A 40 -5.68 0.52 4.81
CA VAL A 40 -5.78 -0.94 4.68
C VAL A 40 -6.89 -1.49 5.57
N ASN A 41 -6.94 -1.05 6.83
CA ASN A 41 -7.98 -1.46 7.78
C ASN A 41 -9.38 -0.99 7.34
N GLN A 42 -9.49 0.21 6.76
CA GLN A 42 -10.75 0.66 6.18
C GLN A 42 -11.15 -0.16 4.95
N LEU A 43 -10.19 -0.50 4.08
CA LEU A 43 -10.42 -1.31 2.88
C LEU A 43 -10.84 -2.74 3.23
N GLU A 44 -10.30 -3.34 4.30
CA GLU A 44 -10.71 -4.66 4.80
C GLU A 44 -12.23 -4.72 5.07
N ASN A 45 -12.79 -3.65 5.63
CA ASN A 45 -14.19 -3.56 6.01
C ASN A 45 -15.11 -2.98 4.91
N ALA A 46 -14.55 -2.35 3.88
CA ALA A 46 -15.33 -1.79 2.78
C ALA A 46 -15.94 -2.90 1.89
N PRO A 47 -17.18 -2.74 1.40
CA PRO A 47 -17.71 -3.57 0.33
C PRO A 47 -16.80 -3.43 -0.90
N LYS A 48 -16.37 -4.58 -1.44
CA LYS A 48 -15.44 -4.65 -2.57
C LYS A 48 -15.74 -5.86 -3.44
N SER A 49 -15.40 -5.80 -4.72
CA SER A 49 -15.79 -6.85 -5.66
C SER A 49 -15.01 -8.15 -5.46
N ASP A 50 -15.63 -9.28 -5.78
CA ASP A 50 -14.99 -10.60 -5.76
C ASP A 50 -13.77 -10.68 -6.68
N ARG A 51 -13.75 -9.89 -7.77
CA ARG A 51 -12.63 -9.82 -8.70
C ARG A 51 -11.42 -9.10 -8.12
N PHE A 52 -11.62 -8.23 -7.13
CA PHE A 52 -10.56 -7.48 -6.46
C PHE A 52 -10.07 -8.16 -5.19
N ASN A 53 -10.91 -8.95 -4.51
CA ASN A 53 -10.56 -9.66 -3.28
C ASN A 53 -9.19 -10.39 -3.34
N PRO A 54 -8.85 -11.17 -4.39
CA PRO A 54 -7.54 -11.81 -4.48
C PRO A 54 -6.37 -10.82 -4.50
N THR A 55 -6.53 -9.69 -5.19
CA THR A 55 -5.52 -8.62 -5.24
C THR A 55 -5.33 -7.99 -3.87
N PHE A 56 -6.44 -7.69 -3.17
CA PHE A 56 -6.39 -7.10 -1.85
C PHE A 56 -5.71 -8.01 -0.82
N GLN A 57 -6.06 -9.31 -0.81
CA GLN A 57 -5.44 -10.26 0.12
C GLN A 57 -3.93 -10.43 -0.12
N ALA A 58 -3.51 -10.54 -1.37
CA ALA A 58 -2.09 -10.62 -1.73
C ALA A 58 -1.33 -9.34 -1.31
N PHE A 59 -1.92 -8.17 -1.59
CA PHE A 59 -1.35 -6.89 -1.17
C PHE A 59 -1.22 -6.79 0.35
N ARG A 60 -2.31 -7.06 1.08
CA ARG A 60 -2.37 -6.94 2.54
C ARG A 60 -1.28 -7.78 3.20
N ASN A 61 -1.13 -9.03 2.78
CA ASN A 61 -0.09 -9.91 3.32
C ASN A 61 1.31 -9.36 3.08
N LYS A 62 1.60 -8.89 1.85
CA LYS A 62 2.91 -8.31 1.52
C LYS A 62 3.15 -6.98 2.23
N PHE A 63 2.13 -6.13 2.37
CA PHE A 63 2.24 -4.87 3.11
C PHE A 63 2.59 -5.11 4.57
N TYR A 64 1.92 -6.05 5.26
CA TYR A 64 2.25 -6.34 6.66
C TYR A 64 3.63 -6.97 6.84
N GLN A 65 4.09 -7.77 5.87
CA GLN A 65 5.47 -8.24 5.84
C GLN A 65 6.45 -7.06 5.76
N LEU A 66 6.27 -6.16 4.79
CA LEU A 66 7.15 -4.99 4.59
C LEU A 66 7.09 -3.97 5.74
N LYS A 67 5.93 -3.83 6.39
CA LYS A 67 5.74 -2.96 7.56
C LYS A 67 6.45 -3.50 8.79
N LYS A 68 6.48 -4.83 8.97
CA LYS A 68 7.18 -5.47 10.10
C LYS A 68 8.69 -5.35 9.97
N ASP A 69 9.20 -5.59 8.76
CA ASP A 69 10.61 -5.62 8.45
C ASP A 69 10.97 -4.43 7.53
N VAL A 70 10.96 -3.22 8.10
CA VAL A 70 11.27 -2.00 7.35
C VAL A 70 12.77 -1.94 7.05
N ILE A 71 13.11 -2.08 5.78
CA ILE A 71 14.47 -1.99 5.28
C ILE A 71 14.48 -0.81 4.30
N LEU A 72 15.24 0.25 4.59
CA LEU A 72 15.26 1.44 3.71
C LEU A 72 16.26 1.26 2.57
N ASP A 73 16.11 0.18 1.81
CA ASP A 73 16.92 -0.15 0.65
C ASP A 73 16.11 -0.09 -0.65
N GLU A 74 16.80 -0.30 -1.77
CA GLU A 74 16.23 -0.23 -3.11
C GLU A 74 15.18 -1.33 -3.34
N TYR A 75 15.38 -2.53 -2.78
CA TYR A 75 14.46 -3.65 -2.93
C TYR A 75 13.14 -3.41 -2.22
N TRP A 76 13.18 -2.92 -0.98
CA TRP A 76 11.98 -2.57 -0.23
C TRP A 76 11.23 -1.41 -0.89
N ALA A 77 11.98 -0.42 -1.41
CA ALA A 77 11.40 0.69 -2.14
C ALA A 77 10.72 0.24 -3.45
N GLU A 78 11.34 -0.70 -4.17
CA GLU A 78 10.79 -1.30 -5.40
C GLU A 78 9.53 -2.13 -5.10
N ASP A 79 9.54 -2.90 -4.01
CA ASP A 79 8.37 -3.65 -3.54
C ASP A 79 7.17 -2.71 -3.29
N MET A 80 7.40 -1.58 -2.61
CA MET A 80 6.36 -0.56 -2.39
C MET A 80 5.85 0.03 -3.70
N LEU A 81 6.74 0.40 -4.62
CA LEU A 81 6.37 0.94 -5.92
C LEU A 81 5.59 -0.06 -6.79
N THR A 82 5.99 -1.33 -6.75
CA THR A 82 5.33 -2.42 -7.48
C THR A 82 3.87 -2.53 -7.05
N TRP A 83 3.61 -2.57 -5.74
CA TRP A 83 2.24 -2.59 -5.24
C TRP A 83 1.49 -1.30 -5.51
N ALA A 84 2.16 -0.14 -5.48
CA ALA A 84 1.55 1.13 -5.87
C ALA A 84 0.98 1.06 -7.30
N ASN A 85 1.75 0.53 -8.24
CA ASN A 85 1.33 0.38 -9.64
C ASN A 85 0.20 -0.64 -9.79
N ILE A 86 0.32 -1.81 -9.17
CA ILE A 86 -0.72 -2.85 -9.20
C ILE A 86 -2.05 -2.29 -8.67
N LEU A 87 -2.03 -1.66 -7.49
CA LEU A 87 -3.24 -1.13 -6.86
C LEU A 87 -3.84 0.01 -7.69
N THR A 88 -3.02 0.89 -8.27
CA THR A 88 -3.51 1.94 -9.18
C THR A 88 -4.32 1.36 -10.33
N HIS A 89 -3.82 0.31 -10.99
CA HIS A 89 -4.52 -0.34 -12.09
C HIS A 89 -5.76 -1.15 -11.65
N ARG A 90 -5.70 -1.74 -10.46
CA ARG A 90 -6.74 -2.65 -9.94
C ARG A 90 -7.83 -1.92 -9.16
N ALA A 91 -7.65 -0.66 -8.80
CA ALA A 91 -8.63 0.14 -8.07
C ALA A 91 -10.01 0.21 -8.75
N LYS A 92 -10.07 0.21 -10.09
CA LYS A 92 -11.34 0.17 -10.84
C LYS A 92 -12.16 -1.11 -10.64
N LEU A 93 -11.54 -2.15 -10.09
CA LEU A 93 -12.18 -3.42 -9.75
C LEU A 93 -12.55 -3.47 -8.28
N ALA A 94 -12.08 -2.54 -7.45
CA ALA A 94 -12.29 -2.54 -6.01
C ALA A 94 -13.75 -2.30 -5.67
#